data_AF-A0A6L9IKW7-F1
#
_entry.id   AF-A0A6L9IKW7-F1
#
_cell.length_a   1.000
_cell.length_b   1.000
_cell.length_c   1.000
_cell.angle_alpha   90.00
_cell.angle_beta   90.00
_cell.angle_gamma   90.00
#
_symmetry.space_group_name_H-M   'P 1'
#
loop_
_entity.id
_entity.type
_entity.pdbx_description
1 polymer ?
#
loop_
_entity_poly.entity_id
_entity_poly.type
_entity_poly.pdbx_seq_one_letter_code
_entity_poly.pdbx_strand_id
1 'polypeptide(L)'
;VIFYLHQARFNPEVDMQRHPQDDPDQPLRGVFALRTNYRPNAIGMTTVRLLRVDDNVLTVQGLDALDGTPILDIKPHVPRFDAPPIPDVA
;
A
#
# COMPACT_ATOMS: atom_id res chain seq x y z
N VAL A 1 3.81 5.04 5.74
CA VAL A 1 2.75 4.66 6.71
C VAL A 1 2.31 3.25 6.37
N ILE A 2 2.33 2.35 7.34
CA ILE A 2 1.86 0.97 7.18
C ILE A 2 0.54 0.84 7.93
N PHE A 3 -0.49 0.31 7.28
CA PHE A 3 -1.85 0.24 7.80
C PHE A 3 -2.52 -1.09 7.46
N TYR A 4 -3.51 -1.46 8.26
CA TYR A 4 -4.25 -2.71 8.08
C TYR A 4 -5.54 -2.46 7.30
N LEU A 5 -5.69 -3.10 6.15
CA LEU A 5 -6.88 -3.03 5.30
C LEU A 5 -8.04 -3.79 5.95
N HIS A 6 -8.57 -3.25 7.04
CA HIS A 6 -9.51 -3.91 7.95
C HIS A 6 -10.84 -4.36 7.31
N GLN A 7 -11.22 -3.75 6.19
CA GLN A 7 -12.40 -4.14 5.41
C GLN A 7 -12.10 -5.15 4.29
N ALA A 8 -10.82 -5.39 3.97
CA ALA A 8 -10.44 -6.39 2.98
C ALA A 8 -10.82 -7.80 3.45
N ARG A 9 -11.13 -8.66 2.49
CA ARG A 9 -11.35 -10.09 2.67
C ARG A 9 -10.46 -10.80 1.67
N PHE A 10 -9.94 -11.95 2.05
CA PHE A 10 -9.06 -12.74 1.21
C PHE A 10 -9.47 -14.20 1.28
N ASN A 11 -9.75 -14.80 0.13
CA ASN A 11 -9.96 -16.23 -0.03
C ASN A 11 -8.84 -16.81 -0.91
N PRO A 12 -7.93 -17.65 -0.35
CA PRO A 12 -6.80 -18.20 -1.11
C PRO A 12 -7.22 -19.07 -2.30
N GLU A 13 -8.44 -19.59 -2.34
CA GLU A 13 -8.91 -20.43 -3.45
C GLU A 13 -9.21 -19.62 -4.73
N VAL A 14 -9.57 -18.34 -4.60
CA VAL A 14 -10.03 -17.52 -5.73
C VAL A 14 -9.26 -16.22 -5.90
N ASP A 15 -8.65 -15.69 -4.84
CA ASP A 15 -8.03 -14.36 -4.89
C ASP A 15 -6.55 -14.40 -5.28
N MET A 16 -5.91 -15.57 -5.39
CA MET A 16 -4.47 -15.66 -5.67
C MET A 16 -4.06 -15.05 -7.02
N GLN A 17 -5.01 -14.88 -7.94
CA GLN A 17 -4.83 -14.12 -9.18
C GLN A 17 -5.99 -13.14 -9.36
N ARG A 18 -5.67 -11.91 -9.79
CA ARG A 18 -6.66 -10.86 -10.04
C ARG A 18 -6.33 -10.11 -11.32
N HIS A 19 -7.34 -9.46 -11.86
CA HIS A 19 -7.18 -8.45 -12.89
C HIS A 19 -6.61 -7.17 -12.26
N PRO A 20 -5.57 -6.53 -12.83
CA PRO A 20 -5.13 -5.22 -12.37
C PRO A 20 -6.31 -4.24 -12.30
N GLN A 21 -6.50 -3.59 -11.15
CA GLN A 21 -7.62 -2.64 -10.92
C GLN A 21 -9.02 -3.24 -11.19
N ASP A 22 -9.14 -4.57 -11.14
CA ASP A 22 -10.35 -5.31 -11.50
C ASP A 22 -10.83 -5.09 -12.96
N ASP A 23 -9.91 -4.70 -13.85
CA ASP A 23 -10.17 -4.51 -15.29
C ASP A 23 -10.12 -5.84 -16.08
N PRO A 24 -11.26 -6.37 -16.57
CA PRO A 24 -11.31 -7.67 -17.24
C PRO A 24 -10.54 -7.72 -18.56
N ASP A 25 -10.26 -6.58 -19.19
CA ASP A 25 -9.49 -6.52 -20.44
C ASP A 25 -7.98 -6.69 -20.19
N GLN A 26 -7.53 -6.51 -18.94
CA GLN A 26 -6.16 -6.78 -18.53
C GLN A 26 -5.98 -8.26 -18.20
N PRO A 27 -4.87 -8.90 -18.57
CA PRO A 27 -4.61 -10.29 -18.18
C PRO A 27 -4.45 -10.46 -16.67
N LEU A 28 -4.89 -11.62 -16.15
CA LEU A 28 -4.67 -12.02 -14.76
C LEU A 28 -3.19 -11.94 -14.36
N ARG A 29 -2.95 -11.55 -13.11
CA ARG A 29 -1.63 -11.51 -12.46
C ARG A 29 -1.75 -12.09 -11.06
N GLY A 30 -0.68 -12.73 -10.59
CA GLY A 30 -0.59 -13.14 -9.19
C GLY A 30 -0.64 -11.92 -8.26
N VAL A 31 -1.30 -12.05 -7.10
CA VAL A 31 -1.52 -10.91 -6.18
C VAL A 31 -0.24 -10.22 -5.71
N PHE A 32 0.88 -10.93 -5.64
CA PHE A 32 2.16 -10.35 -5.24
C PHE A 32 2.79 -9.45 -6.32
N ALA A 33 2.36 -9.57 -7.58
CA ALA A 33 2.72 -8.67 -8.66
C ALA A 33 1.77 -7.45 -8.76
N LEU A 34 0.73 -7.38 -7.91
CA LEU A 34 -0.26 -6.32 -7.88
C LEU A 34 -0.23 -5.57 -6.54
N ARG A 35 -0.91 -4.41 -6.50
CA ARG A 35 -1.21 -3.64 -5.27
C ARG A 35 -2.67 -3.78 -4.82
N THR A 36 -3.31 -4.89 -5.20
CA THR A 36 -4.68 -5.18 -4.77
C THR A 36 -4.79 -5.32 -3.25
N ASN A 37 -5.97 -5.01 -2.69
CA ASN A 37 -6.32 -5.25 -1.28
C ASN A 37 -6.62 -6.73 -0.98
N TYR A 38 -6.87 -7.58 -2.00
CA TYR A 38 -7.02 -9.03 -1.85
C TYR A 38 -5.65 -9.69 -1.66
N ARG A 39 -5.19 -9.82 -0.40
CA ARG A 39 -3.87 -10.39 -0.07
C ARG A 39 -3.94 -11.27 1.18
N PRO A 40 -3.06 -12.30 1.30
CA PRO A 40 -2.97 -13.12 2.51
C PRO A 40 -2.76 -12.31 3.79
N ASN A 41 -1.92 -11.28 3.71
CA ASN A 41 -1.74 -10.28 4.75
C ASN A 41 -2.25 -8.94 4.22
N ALA A 42 -3.35 -8.46 4.78
CA ALA A 42 -4.05 -7.25 4.34
C ALA A 42 -3.33 -5.96 4.78
N ILE A 43 -2.06 -5.83 4.40
CA ILE A 43 -1.18 -4.71 4.77
C ILE A 43 -1.08 -3.75 3.60
N GLY A 44 -1.53 -2.51 3.83
CA GLY A 44 -1.32 -1.37 2.94
C GLY A 44 -0.09 -0.58 3.36
N MET A 45 0.57 0.06 2.38
CA MET A 45 1.70 0.93 2.63
C MET A 45 1.72 2.09 1.66
N THR A 46 1.80 3.30 2.22
CA THR A 46 1.82 4.53 1.44
C THR A 46 2.87 5.50 1.98
N THR A 47 3.71 6.01 1.07
CA THR A 47 4.61 7.14 1.35
C THR A 47 3.79 8.41 1.28
N VAL A 48 3.71 9.13 2.39
CA VAL A 48 2.88 10.34 2.53
C VAL A 48 3.75 11.55 2.77
N ARG A 49 3.24 12.73 2.41
CA ARG A 49 3.86 14.00 2.81
C ARG A 49 3.32 14.40 4.18
N LEU A 50 4.22 14.55 5.16
CA LEU A 50 3.87 15.14 6.45
C LEU A 50 3.65 16.65 6.29
N LEU A 51 2.49 17.14 6.73
CA LEU A 51 2.12 18.55 6.66
C LEU A 51 2.22 19.23 8.03
N ARG A 52 1.81 18.54 9.10
CA ARG A 52 1.77 19.08 10.46
C ARG A 52 1.84 17.97 11.50
N VAL A 53 2.42 18.27 12.66
CA VAL A 53 2.47 17.42 13.85
C VAL A 53 1.84 18.19 15.01
N ASP A 54 0.83 17.61 15.64
CA ASP A 54 0.15 18.18 16.81
C ASP A 54 0.01 17.09 17.86
N ASP A 55 0.97 17.05 18.79
CA ASP A 55 1.08 15.99 19.81
C ASP A 55 1.05 14.58 19.17
N ASN A 56 -0.04 13.83 19.37
CA ASN A 56 -0.22 12.49 18.84
C ASN A 56 -0.95 12.45 17.47
N VAL A 57 -1.22 13.60 16.85
CA VAL A 57 -1.92 13.70 15.56
C VAL A 57 -0.95 14.16 14.46
N LEU A 58 -0.95 13.41 13.36
CA LEU A 58 -0.18 13.72 12.16
C LEU A 58 -1.13 14.11 11.02
N THR A 59 -1.02 15.33 10.52
CA THR A 59 -1.73 15.75 9.30
C THR A 59 -0.86 15.39 8.10
N VAL A 60 -1.36 14.57 7.18
CA VAL A 60 -0.60 14.08 6.03
C VAL A 60 -1.37 14.25 4.72
N GLN A 61 -0.64 14.24 3.60
CA GLN A 61 -1.21 14.25 2.26
C GLN A 61 -0.81 12.97 1.51
N GLY A 62 -1.76 12.41 0.76
CA GLY A 62 -1.55 11.25 -0.11
C GLY A 62 -1.83 9.90 0.53
N LEU A 63 -2.37 9.84 1.75
CA LEU A 63 -2.83 8.58 2.35
C LEU A 63 -4.09 8.10 1.62
N ASP A 64 -4.11 6.84 1.22
CA ASP A 64 -5.16 6.14 0.47
C ASP A 64 -5.91 5.10 1.34
N ALA A 65 -5.88 5.30 2.66
CA ALA A 65 -6.61 4.49 3.62
C ALA A 65 -8.04 5.02 3.84
N LEU A 66 -8.98 4.11 4.07
CA LEU A 66 -10.35 4.47 4.47
C LEU A 66 -10.34 5.09 5.87
N ASP A 67 -11.36 5.90 6.18
CA ASP A 67 -11.57 6.37 7.55
C ASP A 67 -11.70 5.20 8.54
N GLY A 68 -11.16 5.37 9.74
CA GLY A 68 -11.08 4.32 10.77
C GLY A 68 -10.08 3.19 10.49
N THR A 69 -9.30 3.25 9.40
CA THR A 69 -8.28 2.24 9.11
C THR A 69 -7.19 2.20 10.19
N PRO A 70 -6.93 1.04 10.83
CA PRO A 70 -5.88 0.92 11.84
C PRO A 70 -4.50 1.17 11.26
N ILE A 71 -3.74 2.07 11.88
CA ILE A 71 -2.32 2.26 11.59
C ILE A 71 -1.53 1.20 12.35
N LEU A 72 -0.67 0.48 11.63
CA LEU A 72 0.19 -0.55 12.21
C LEU A 72 1.56 0.02 12.59
N ASP A 73 2.11 0.90 11.75
CA ASP A 73 3.46 1.40 11.92
C ASP A 73 3.72 2.68 11.10
N ILE A 74 4.68 3.48 11.57
CA ILE A 74 5.11 4.74 10.95
C ILE A 74 6.63 4.76 10.92
N LYS A 75 7.20 4.95 9.73
CA LYS A 75 8.66 5.04 9.51
C LYS A 75 8.99 6.25 8.64
N PRO A 76 10.14 6.93 8.88
CA PRO A 76 10.59 7.98 7.98
C PRO A 76 10.92 7.41 6.61
N HIS A 77 10.55 8.12 5.55
CA HIS A 77 11.01 7.80 4.19
C HIS A 77 12.47 8.21 4.05
N VAL A 78 13.32 7.26 3.66
CA VAL A 78 14.74 7.48 3.41
C VAL A 78 15.02 7.11 1.95
N PRO A 79 15.22 8.08 1.04
CA PRO A 79 15.39 7.80 -0.40
C PRO A 79 16.45 6.75 -0.70
N ARG A 80 17.54 6.71 0.07
CA ARG A 80 18.61 5.71 -0.06
C ARG A 80 18.12 4.26 0.11
N PHE A 81 17.09 4.03 0.91
CA PHE A 81 16.57 2.70 1.23
C PHE A 81 15.26 2.38 0.51
N ASP A 82 14.46 3.40 0.22
CA ASP A 82 13.08 3.23 -0.23
C ASP A 82 12.87 3.55 -1.72
N ALA A 83 13.80 4.25 -2.36
CA ALA A 83 13.76 4.49 -3.80
C ALA A 83 14.61 3.43 -4.52
N PRO A 84 14.19 2.97 -5.71
CA PRO A 84 15.08 2.17 -6.55
C PRO A 84 16.37 2.96 -6.82
N PRO A 85 17.52 2.29 -6.94
CA PRO A 85 18.74 2.98 -7.34
C PRO A 85 18.49 3.72 -8.66
N ILE A 86 18.98 4.96 -8.75
CA ILE A 86 19.02 5.67 -10.03
C ILE A 86 19.82 4.76 -10.96
N PRO A 87 19.25 4.29 -12.09
CA PRO A 87 20.03 3.52 -13.05
C PRO A 87 21.25 4.35 -13.43
N ASP A 88 22.44 3.74 -13.42
CA ASP A 88 23.61 4.40 -13.98
C ASP A 88 23.23 4.92 -15.37
N VAL A 89 23.18 6.23 -15.50
CA VAL A 89 23.08 6.89 -16.80
C VAL A 89 24.40 6.61 -17.50
N ALA A 90 24.38 5.56 -18.33
CA ALA A 90 25.45 5.28 -19.29
C ALA A 90 25.59 6.42 -20.31
#